data_AF-A0A5D2WPJ1-F1
#
_entry.id   AF-A0A5D2WPJ1-F1
#
_cell.length_a   1.000
_cell.length_b   1.000
_cell.length_c   1.000
_cell.angle_alpha   90.00
_cell.angle_beta   90.00
_cell.angle_gamma   90.00
#
_symmetry.space_group_name_H-M   'P 1'
#
loop_
_entity.id
_entity.type
_entity.pdbx_description
1 polymer ?
#
loop_
_entity_poly.entity_id
_entity_poly.type
_entity_poly.pdbx_seq_one_letter_code
_entity_poly.pdbx_strand_id
1 'polypeptide(L)'
;MAFSEFRPLDENSLIEYIKATPSLSSKIGHNYDGLKIKEVGDGNLNFVYIIVAPSGSFVIKQALPYMRCIGESWPMTKERAYFEAVALKQHGGLCPEHVPEVYHFDRTMSLIGMRYLEPPHIILRKGLIAGIEYPLLAEHMSEYMAKTLFCTSLLYRSTTEHKRAVVEFCGNVELCRLTEQVVFSDPYKVSEYSHWTSPYLDRDAETIREDYLLKIEVAELKSKFCERAQALIHGDLHTSSVMVTPDSTQVIDPEFAFYGPMGFDIGAFIGNLILAFFAQDGHAGQGNDRKESTRERKE
;
A
#
# COMPACT_ATOMS: atom_id res chain seq x y z
N MET A 1 -5.19 19.34 20.06
CA MET A 1 -4.50 18.04 19.84
C MET A 1 -4.53 17.28 21.16
N ALA A 2 -4.79 15.98 21.13
CA ALA A 2 -4.92 15.15 22.33
C ALA A 2 -3.57 14.94 23.06
N PHE A 3 -2.46 14.92 22.32
CA PHE A 3 -1.11 14.71 22.84
C PHE A 3 -0.13 15.71 22.21
N SER A 4 0.85 16.19 22.98
CA SER A 4 1.87 17.15 22.54
C SER A 4 3.13 16.50 21.95
N GLU A 5 3.34 15.21 22.21
CA GLU A 5 4.49 14.43 21.78
C GLU A 5 4.04 13.07 21.25
N PHE A 6 4.85 12.48 20.38
CA PHE A 6 4.60 11.14 19.85
C PHE A 6 4.57 10.09 20.97
N ARG A 7 3.58 9.20 20.92
CA ARG A 7 3.53 8.00 21.76
C ARG A 7 2.92 6.84 20.97
N PRO A 8 3.52 5.63 21.00
CA PRO A 8 2.86 4.42 20.52
C PRO A 8 1.55 4.19 21.27
N LEU A 9 0.45 4.05 20.53
CA LEU A 9 -0.85 3.75 21.12
C LEU A 9 -1.06 2.24 21.20
N ASP A 10 -1.81 1.83 22.21
CA ASP A 10 -2.39 0.50 22.38
C ASP A 10 -3.91 0.62 22.45
N GLU A 11 -4.63 -0.49 22.53
CA GLU A 11 -6.10 -0.47 22.53
C GLU A 11 -6.70 0.41 23.64
N ASN A 12 -6.06 0.49 24.81
CA ASN A 12 -6.55 1.29 25.93
C ASN A 12 -6.29 2.79 25.74
N SER A 13 -5.07 3.17 25.40
CA SER A 13 -4.67 4.56 25.17
C SER A 13 -5.31 5.15 23.91
N LEU A 14 -5.70 4.30 22.95
CA LEU A 14 -6.46 4.71 21.77
C LEU A 14 -7.86 5.24 22.14
N ILE A 15 -8.51 4.68 23.16
CA ILE A 15 -9.82 5.19 23.64
C ILE A 15 -9.68 6.64 24.10
N GLU A 16 -8.65 6.95 24.88
CA GLU A 16 -8.39 8.30 25.38
C GLU A 16 -8.02 9.25 24.23
N TYR A 17 -7.26 8.78 23.24
CA TYR A 17 -6.97 9.53 22.02
C TYR A 17 -8.25 9.88 21.25
N ILE A 18 -9.15 8.91 21.04
CA ILE A 18 -10.41 9.11 20.31
C ILE A 18 -11.30 10.10 21.07
N LYS A 19 -11.43 9.96 22.40
CA LYS A 19 -12.20 10.89 23.24
C LYS A 19 -11.74 12.34 23.08
N ALA A 20 -10.44 12.55 23.06
CA ALA A 20 -9.83 13.88 22.96
C ALA A 20 -9.77 14.43 21.51
N THR A 21 -10.26 13.68 20.51
CA THR A 21 -10.16 14.02 19.09
C THR A 21 -11.56 14.14 18.46
N PRO A 22 -12.14 15.35 18.36
CA PRO A 22 -13.52 15.54 17.90
C PRO A 22 -13.85 14.96 16.53
N SER A 23 -12.90 15.02 15.58
CA SER A 23 -13.04 14.46 14.22
C SER A 23 -13.23 12.93 14.21
N LEU A 24 -12.70 12.23 15.22
CA LEU A 24 -12.85 10.78 15.37
C LEU A 24 -14.01 10.43 16.29
N SER A 25 -14.13 11.12 17.43
CA SER A 25 -15.20 10.93 18.40
C SER A 25 -16.59 11.09 17.75
N SER A 26 -16.75 12.05 16.85
CA SER A 26 -18.01 12.25 16.11
C SER A 26 -18.36 11.08 15.17
N LYS A 27 -17.39 10.33 14.63
CA LYS A 27 -17.64 9.16 13.76
C LYS A 27 -18.27 7.98 14.50
N ILE A 28 -18.21 7.99 15.82
CA ILE A 28 -18.90 7.05 16.71
C ILE A 28 -19.97 7.77 17.56
N GLY A 29 -20.46 8.92 17.11
CA GLY A 29 -21.56 9.65 17.77
C GLY A 29 -21.26 10.10 19.20
N HIS A 30 -19.98 10.30 19.55
CA HIS A 30 -19.54 10.61 20.91
C HIS A 30 -19.94 9.58 21.98
N ASN A 31 -20.30 8.36 21.57
CA ASN A 31 -20.66 7.27 22.46
C ASN A 31 -19.58 6.18 22.45
N TYR A 32 -19.08 5.85 23.63
CA TYR A 32 -18.00 4.87 23.82
C TYR A 32 -18.52 3.55 24.40
N ASP A 33 -19.81 3.45 24.70
CA ASP A 33 -20.43 2.22 25.21
C ASP A 33 -20.40 1.13 24.13
N GLY A 34 -19.83 -0.03 24.49
CA GLY A 34 -19.68 -1.14 23.56
C GLY A 34 -18.62 -0.92 22.47
N LEU A 35 -17.77 0.10 22.61
CA LEU A 35 -16.62 0.33 21.73
C LEU A 35 -15.69 -0.89 21.74
N LYS A 36 -15.44 -1.46 20.56
CA LYS A 36 -14.47 -2.53 20.35
C LYS A 36 -13.32 -1.98 19.53
N ILE A 37 -12.12 -2.20 20.03
CA ILE A 37 -10.89 -1.89 19.33
C ILE A 37 -10.16 -3.20 19.13
N LYS A 38 -9.65 -3.42 17.92
CA LYS A 38 -8.84 -4.60 17.61
C LYS A 38 -7.70 -4.20 16.70
N GLU A 39 -6.48 -4.51 17.12
CA GLU A 39 -5.32 -4.43 16.23
C GLU A 39 -5.37 -5.58 15.19
N VAL A 40 -5.21 -5.23 13.91
CA VAL A 40 -5.39 -6.15 12.77
C VAL A 40 -4.31 -6.01 11.70
N GLY A 41 -3.28 -5.18 11.92
CA GLY A 41 -2.25 -4.97 10.91
C GLY A 41 -1.50 -6.26 10.62
N ASP A 42 -1.64 -6.77 9.40
CA ASP A 42 -0.87 -7.88 8.85
C ASP A 42 0.20 -7.42 7.86
N GLY A 43 0.36 -6.09 7.72
CA GLY A 43 1.38 -5.44 6.90
C GLY A 43 2.74 -5.26 7.61
N ASN A 44 3.73 -4.85 6.82
CA ASN A 44 5.13 -4.86 7.25
C ASN A 44 5.54 -3.67 8.13
N LEU A 45 4.87 -2.51 8.03
CA LEU A 45 5.40 -1.25 8.55
C LEU A 45 4.65 -0.69 9.78
N ASN A 46 3.32 -0.85 9.85
CA ASN A 46 2.47 -0.01 10.71
C ASN A 46 1.49 -0.82 11.56
N PHE A 47 0.96 -0.19 12.60
CA PHE A 47 -0.14 -0.74 13.41
C PHE A 47 -1.47 -0.24 12.86
N VAL A 48 -2.45 -1.13 12.77
CA VAL A 48 -3.78 -0.82 12.24
C VAL A 48 -4.83 -1.31 13.21
N TYR A 49 -5.67 -0.41 13.69
CA TYR A 49 -6.75 -0.70 14.62
C TYR A 49 -8.08 -0.52 13.90
N ILE A 50 -8.97 -1.51 14.02
CA ILE A 50 -10.38 -1.35 13.66
C ILE A 50 -11.13 -0.89 14.92
N ILE A 51 -11.88 0.20 14.78
CA ILE A 51 -12.74 0.75 15.81
C ILE A 51 -14.18 0.50 15.40
N VAL A 52 -14.94 -0.20 16.23
CA VAL A 52 -16.37 -0.48 16.02
C VAL A 52 -17.17 -0.03 17.23
N ALA A 53 -18.17 0.81 16.99
CA ALA A 53 -19.19 1.19 17.95
C ALA A 53 -20.58 0.98 17.34
N PRO A 54 -21.67 0.93 18.14
CA PRO A 54 -23.03 0.80 17.61
C PRO A 54 -23.43 1.91 16.62
N SER A 55 -22.83 3.09 16.75
CA SER A 55 -23.10 4.31 15.98
C SER A 55 -22.21 4.49 14.74
N GLY A 56 -21.16 3.68 14.57
CA GLY A 56 -20.23 3.80 13.45
C GLY A 56 -18.92 3.06 13.64
N SER A 57 -18.12 3.07 12.58
CA SER A 57 -16.85 2.35 12.51
C SER A 57 -15.79 3.16 11.76
N PHE A 58 -14.52 2.97 12.10
CA PHE A 58 -13.39 3.56 11.36
C PHE A 58 -12.10 2.78 11.64
N VAL A 59 -11.06 3.09 10.87
CA VAL A 59 -9.72 2.54 11.06
C VAL A 59 -8.80 3.64 11.59
N ILE A 60 -7.93 3.29 12.54
CA ILE A 60 -6.75 4.08 12.86
C ILE A 60 -5.51 3.33 12.39
N LYS A 61 -4.65 4.01 11.65
CA LYS A 61 -3.31 3.55 11.30
C LYS A 61 -2.28 4.45 11.97
N GLN A 62 -1.27 3.85 12.61
CA GLN A 62 -0.18 4.57 13.27
C GLN A 62 1.18 4.06 12.81
N ALA A 63 2.04 4.97 12.37
CA ALA A 63 3.43 4.67 12.04
C ALA A 63 4.35 4.83 13.26
N LEU A 64 5.24 3.86 13.44
CA LEU A 64 6.30 3.87 14.46
C LEU A 64 7.66 4.23 13.86
N PRO A 65 8.65 4.62 14.69
CA PRO A 65 9.99 4.99 14.21
C PRO A 65 10.85 3.79 13.73
N TYR A 66 10.23 2.66 13.37
CA TYR A 66 10.86 1.44 12.86
C TYR A 66 9.89 0.65 11.97
N MET A 67 10.39 -0.37 11.26
CA MET A 67 9.57 -1.33 10.51
C MET A 67 9.00 -2.41 11.42
N ARG A 68 7.67 -2.56 11.45
CA ARG A 68 7.00 -3.54 12.31
C ARG A 68 7.47 -4.98 12.13
N CYS A 69 7.69 -5.46 10.91
CA CYS A 69 8.05 -6.86 10.66
C CYS A 69 9.49 -7.24 11.07
N ILE A 70 10.38 -6.26 11.21
CA ILE A 70 11.78 -6.46 11.62
C ILE A 70 11.99 -6.02 13.09
N GLY A 71 11.26 -5.00 13.53
CA GLY A 71 11.39 -4.39 14.85
C GLY A 71 12.37 -3.22 14.86
N GLU A 72 12.79 -2.82 16.05
CA GLU A 72 13.61 -1.63 16.29
C GLU A 72 15.00 -1.66 15.63
N SER A 73 15.47 -2.84 15.20
CA SER A 73 16.74 -3.00 14.47
C SER A 73 16.72 -2.39 13.07
N TRP A 74 15.54 -2.09 12.51
CA TRP A 74 15.42 -1.35 11.26
C TRP A 74 14.63 -0.04 11.46
N PRO A 75 15.33 1.06 11.80
CA PRO A 75 14.73 2.38 11.94
C PRO A 75 14.05 2.83 10.64
N MET A 76 12.90 3.49 10.78
CA MET A 76 12.16 4.05 9.65
C MET A 76 11.34 5.25 10.13
N THR A 77 11.47 6.39 9.47
CA THR A 77 10.77 7.60 9.87
C THR A 77 9.26 7.41 9.94
N LYS A 78 8.68 7.85 11.05
CA LYS A 78 7.22 7.91 11.25
C LYS A 78 6.56 9.00 10.38
N GLU A 79 7.34 9.88 9.74
CA GLU A 79 6.83 10.89 8.81
C GLU A 79 6.20 10.27 7.55
N ARG A 80 6.41 8.98 7.27
CA ARG A 80 5.68 8.26 6.21
C ARG A 80 4.16 8.34 6.33
N ALA A 81 3.62 8.43 7.55
CA ALA A 81 2.20 8.66 7.78
C ALA A 81 1.71 10.01 7.24
N TYR A 82 2.58 11.03 7.17
CA TYR A 82 2.26 12.31 6.51
C TYR A 82 2.06 12.10 5.01
N PHE A 83 3.01 11.43 4.35
CA PHE A 83 2.94 11.19 2.91
C PHE A 83 1.78 10.29 2.55
N GLU A 84 1.49 9.25 3.35
CA GLU A 84 0.29 8.42 3.20
C GLU A 84 -0.99 9.26 3.30
N ALA A 85 -1.13 10.11 4.33
CA ALA A 85 -2.32 10.94 4.50
C ALA A 85 -2.50 11.95 3.35
N VAL A 86 -1.40 12.55 2.86
CA VAL A 86 -1.44 13.47 1.72
C VAL A 86 -1.80 12.73 0.44
N ALA A 87 -1.20 11.56 0.19
CA ALA A 87 -1.48 10.75 -1.00
C ALA A 87 -2.90 10.21 -1.00
N LEU A 88 -3.41 9.68 0.11
CA LEU A 88 -4.82 9.26 0.25
C LEU A 88 -5.78 10.40 -0.06
N LYS A 89 -5.51 11.61 0.45
CA LYS A 89 -6.35 12.79 0.15
C LYS A 89 -6.25 13.24 -1.31
N GLN A 90 -5.06 13.22 -1.90
CA GLN A 90 -4.89 13.60 -3.31
C GLN A 90 -5.51 12.58 -4.26
N HIS A 91 -5.22 11.30 -4.08
CA HIS A 91 -5.78 10.22 -4.90
C HIS A 91 -7.29 10.09 -4.67
N GLY A 92 -7.77 10.17 -3.43
CA GLY A 92 -9.19 10.15 -3.11
C GLY A 92 -9.96 11.37 -3.62
N GLY A 93 -9.31 12.54 -3.74
CA GLY A 93 -9.92 13.70 -4.40
C GLY A 93 -10.06 13.53 -5.92
N LEU A 94 -9.26 12.65 -6.53
CA LEU A 94 -9.31 12.34 -7.96
C LEU A 94 -10.20 11.14 -8.28
N CYS A 95 -10.24 10.16 -7.39
CA CYS A 95 -10.94 8.89 -7.55
C CYS A 95 -11.58 8.43 -6.22
N PRO A 96 -12.58 9.18 -5.70
CA PRO A 96 -13.17 8.93 -4.37
C PRO A 96 -13.83 7.56 -4.24
N GLU A 97 -14.23 6.94 -5.35
CA GLU A 97 -14.85 5.62 -5.39
C GLU A 97 -13.86 4.49 -5.03
N HIS A 98 -12.55 4.72 -5.17
CA HIS A 98 -11.51 3.70 -5.06
C HIS A 98 -10.44 4.00 -4.02
N VAL A 99 -10.67 4.96 -3.12
CA VAL A 99 -9.75 5.29 -2.02
C VAL A 99 -10.55 5.56 -0.75
N PRO A 100 -10.19 5.00 0.43
CA PRO A 100 -10.91 5.26 1.66
C PRO A 100 -10.80 6.73 2.08
N GLU A 101 -11.92 7.31 2.51
CA GLU A 101 -11.96 8.68 3.02
C GLU A 101 -11.08 8.84 4.26
N VAL A 102 -10.25 9.88 4.29
CA VAL A 102 -9.44 10.26 5.46
C VAL A 102 -10.24 11.23 6.33
N TYR A 103 -10.59 10.79 7.54
CA TYR A 103 -11.32 11.59 8.51
C TYR A 103 -10.42 12.50 9.34
N HIS A 104 -9.21 12.03 9.65
CA HIS A 104 -8.30 12.69 10.58
C HIS A 104 -6.85 12.39 10.24
N PHE A 105 -5.98 13.36 10.44
CA PHE A 105 -4.54 13.15 10.42
C PHE A 105 -3.88 13.96 11.53
N ASP A 106 -3.05 13.30 12.33
CA ASP A 106 -2.24 13.90 13.39
C ASP A 106 -0.77 13.60 13.12
N ARG A 107 -0.04 14.64 12.71
CA ARG A 107 1.37 14.53 12.35
C ARG A 107 2.26 14.23 13.56
N THR A 108 1.93 14.80 14.72
CA THR A 108 2.70 14.56 15.96
C THR A 108 2.64 13.09 16.34
N MET A 109 1.44 12.50 16.25
CA MET A 109 1.20 11.09 16.56
C MET A 109 1.48 10.14 15.40
N SER A 110 1.80 10.66 14.21
CA SER A 110 1.96 9.90 12.96
C SER A 110 0.77 8.95 12.74
N LEU A 111 -0.43 9.50 12.90
CA LEU A 111 -1.68 8.76 13.00
C LEU A 111 -2.69 9.24 11.97
N ILE A 112 -3.31 8.29 11.26
CA ILE A 112 -4.36 8.52 10.28
C ILE A 112 -5.65 7.83 10.76
N GLY A 113 -6.74 8.58 10.81
CA GLY A 113 -8.08 8.02 10.96
C GLY A 113 -8.80 8.03 9.62
N MET A 114 -9.29 6.89 9.17
CA MET A 114 -9.87 6.73 7.83
C MET A 114 -11.08 5.78 7.84
N ARG A 115 -11.84 5.76 6.74
CA ARG A 115 -12.98 4.87 6.54
C ARG A 115 -12.58 3.41 6.77
N TYR A 116 -13.36 2.71 7.59
CA TYR A 116 -13.26 1.26 7.68
C TYR A 116 -13.90 0.64 6.44
N LEU A 117 -13.11 -0.15 5.72
CA LEU A 117 -13.60 -0.97 4.62
C LEU A 117 -14.22 -2.24 5.22
N GLU A 118 -15.51 -2.14 5.50
CA GLU A 118 -16.25 -3.15 6.27
C GLU A 118 -16.31 -4.52 5.57
N PRO A 119 -16.52 -5.62 6.33
CA PRO A 119 -16.79 -6.92 5.73
C PRO A 119 -17.94 -6.83 4.70
N PRO A 120 -17.81 -7.48 3.54
CA PRO A 120 -16.86 -8.57 3.25
C PRO A 120 -15.55 -8.13 2.58
N HIS A 121 -15.12 -6.86 2.66
CA HIS A 121 -13.85 -6.45 2.06
C HIS A 121 -12.68 -7.32 2.56
N ILE A 122 -11.93 -7.87 1.63
CA ILE A 122 -10.68 -8.58 1.91
C ILE A 122 -9.55 -8.02 1.05
N ILE A 123 -8.31 -8.25 1.47
CA ILE A 123 -7.14 -7.95 0.66
C ILE A 123 -7.18 -8.79 -0.63
N LEU A 124 -7.03 -8.15 -1.80
CA LEU A 124 -7.14 -8.77 -3.12
C LEU A 124 -6.21 -9.99 -3.26
N ARG A 125 -4.99 -9.92 -2.74
CA ARG A 125 -4.07 -11.08 -2.69
C ARG A 125 -4.71 -12.32 -2.06
N LYS A 126 -5.46 -12.16 -0.96
CA LYS A 126 -6.17 -13.29 -0.30
C LYS A 126 -7.27 -13.84 -1.20
N GLY A 127 -8.00 -12.97 -1.89
CA GLY A 127 -8.99 -13.36 -2.89
C GLY A 127 -8.40 -14.15 -4.06
N LEU A 128 -7.26 -13.69 -4.61
CA LEU A 128 -6.56 -14.36 -5.71
C LEU A 128 -6.01 -15.74 -5.32
N ILE A 129 -5.51 -15.88 -4.09
CA ILE A 129 -5.09 -17.19 -3.54
C ILE A 129 -6.29 -18.14 -3.44
N ALA A 130 -7.43 -17.62 -3.00
CA ALA A 130 -8.69 -18.35 -2.86
C ALA A 130 -9.40 -18.64 -4.20
N GLY A 131 -8.88 -18.14 -5.34
CA GLY A 131 -9.50 -18.34 -6.65
C GLY A 131 -10.81 -17.58 -6.84
N ILE A 132 -11.01 -16.47 -6.13
CA ILE A 132 -12.21 -15.63 -6.26
C ILE A 132 -12.06 -14.69 -7.45
N GLU A 133 -13.07 -14.66 -8.32
CA GLU A 133 -13.16 -13.71 -9.43
C GLU A 133 -13.77 -12.38 -8.97
N TYR A 134 -13.20 -11.27 -9.48
CA TYR A 134 -13.64 -9.91 -9.21
C TYR A 134 -13.97 -9.22 -10.53
N PRO A 135 -15.23 -9.30 -11.02
CA PRO A 135 -15.58 -8.89 -12.38
C PRO A 135 -15.26 -7.42 -12.70
N LEU A 136 -15.32 -6.54 -11.71
CA LEU A 136 -15.09 -5.11 -11.86
C LEU A 136 -13.63 -4.68 -11.60
N LEU A 137 -12.75 -5.61 -11.20
CA LEU A 137 -11.38 -5.26 -10.77
C LEU A 137 -10.59 -4.55 -11.88
N ALA A 138 -10.72 -5.02 -13.12
CA ALA A 138 -10.02 -4.42 -14.26
C ALA A 138 -10.50 -2.99 -14.52
N GLU A 139 -11.82 -2.77 -14.52
CA GLU A 139 -12.43 -1.46 -14.72
C GLU A 139 -11.99 -0.50 -13.61
N HIS A 140 -12.23 -0.85 -12.34
CA HIS A 140 -11.93 -0.02 -11.18
C HIS A 140 -10.44 0.34 -11.08
N MET A 141 -9.54 -0.65 -11.26
CA MET A 141 -8.10 -0.38 -11.18
C MET A 141 -7.59 0.44 -12.36
N SER A 142 -8.15 0.24 -13.55
CA SER A 142 -7.81 1.06 -14.71
C SER A 142 -8.24 2.51 -14.53
N GLU A 143 -9.42 2.74 -13.94
CA GLU A 143 -9.92 4.07 -13.63
C GLU A 143 -9.07 4.75 -12.56
N TYR A 144 -8.78 4.06 -11.45
CA TYR A 144 -7.89 4.55 -10.40
C TYR A 144 -6.52 4.95 -10.96
N MET A 145 -5.85 4.07 -11.71
CA MET A 145 -4.52 4.35 -12.26
C MET A 145 -4.56 5.48 -13.29
N ALA A 146 -5.56 5.50 -14.18
CA ALA A 146 -5.68 6.55 -15.18
C ALA A 146 -5.88 7.92 -14.52
N LYS A 147 -6.84 8.05 -13.60
CA LYS A 147 -7.15 9.32 -12.92
C LYS A 147 -5.99 9.81 -12.07
N THR A 148 -5.42 8.96 -11.23
CA THR A 148 -4.36 9.36 -10.29
C THR A 148 -3.07 9.73 -11.00
N LEU A 149 -2.62 8.92 -11.97
CA LEU A 149 -1.38 9.16 -12.70
C LEU A 149 -1.53 10.35 -13.66
N PHE A 150 -2.62 10.44 -14.43
CA PHE A 150 -2.81 11.52 -15.40
C PHE A 150 -2.91 12.90 -14.73
N CYS A 151 -3.81 13.05 -13.75
CA CYS A 151 -4.11 14.34 -13.11
C CYS A 151 -2.99 14.83 -12.17
N THR A 152 -2.00 13.99 -11.87
CA THR A 152 -0.81 14.38 -11.09
C THR A 152 0.44 14.55 -11.95
N SER A 153 0.31 14.41 -13.28
CA SER A 153 1.40 14.58 -14.23
C SER A 153 1.44 15.96 -14.86
N LEU A 154 2.53 16.24 -15.60
CA LEU A 154 2.67 17.44 -16.43
C LEU A 154 1.71 17.50 -17.64
N LEU A 155 0.93 16.45 -17.91
CA LEU A 155 -0.14 16.50 -18.91
C LEU A 155 -1.34 17.31 -18.41
N TYR A 156 -1.49 17.44 -17.09
CA TYR A 156 -2.59 18.15 -16.44
C TYR A 156 -2.10 19.34 -15.61
N ARG A 157 -1.05 19.14 -14.79
CA ARG A 157 -0.52 20.16 -13.89
C ARG A 157 0.42 21.12 -14.61
N SER A 158 0.40 22.40 -14.19
CA SER A 158 1.45 23.33 -14.59
C SER A 158 2.80 22.92 -13.98
N THR A 159 3.91 23.32 -14.62
CA THR A 159 5.25 23.03 -14.09
C THR A 159 5.51 23.67 -12.73
N THR A 160 4.83 24.76 -12.39
CA THR A 160 4.90 25.40 -11.06
C THR A 160 4.27 24.52 -9.98
N GLU A 161 3.06 24.01 -10.23
CA GLU A 161 2.37 23.10 -9.29
C GLU A 161 3.14 21.79 -9.16
N HIS A 162 3.61 21.25 -10.29
CA HIS A 162 4.41 20.02 -10.32
C HIS A 162 5.68 20.15 -9.50
N LYS A 163 6.49 21.20 -9.72
CA LYS A 163 7.73 21.43 -8.96
C LYS A 163 7.47 21.61 -7.47
N ARG A 164 6.41 22.31 -7.08
CA ARG A 164 6.03 22.46 -5.66
C ARG A 164 5.70 21.11 -5.03
N ALA A 165 4.93 20.27 -5.72
CA ALA A 165 4.55 18.96 -5.24
C ALA A 165 5.76 18.00 -5.18
N VAL A 166 6.67 18.07 -6.15
CA VAL A 166 7.94 17.33 -6.10
C VAL A 166 8.74 17.70 -4.85
N VAL A 167 8.88 18.99 -4.54
CA VAL A 167 9.62 19.45 -3.33
C VAL A 167 9.01 18.89 -2.05
N GLU A 168 7.69 18.84 -1.94
CA GLU A 168 7.01 18.26 -0.78
C GLU A 168 7.34 16.76 -0.63
N PHE A 169 7.18 15.99 -1.72
CA PHE A 169 7.35 14.54 -1.70
C PHE A 169 8.81 14.07 -1.70
N CYS A 170 9.78 14.95 -1.99
CA CYS A 170 11.20 14.67 -1.72
C CYS A 170 11.48 14.37 -0.24
N GLY A 171 10.59 14.78 0.68
CA GLY A 171 10.67 14.40 2.09
C GLY A 171 10.42 12.91 2.36
N ASN A 172 9.83 12.15 1.42
CA ASN A 172 9.58 10.71 1.57
C ASN A 172 10.80 9.84 1.19
N VAL A 173 12.01 10.37 1.37
CA VAL A 173 13.26 9.80 0.88
C VAL A 173 13.61 8.47 1.51
N GLU A 174 13.30 8.23 2.78
CA GLU A 174 13.62 6.96 3.45
C GLU A 174 12.88 5.77 2.83
N LEU A 175 11.62 5.97 2.43
CA LEU A 175 10.78 4.94 1.79
C LEU A 175 11.21 4.72 0.33
N CYS A 176 11.61 5.79 -0.36
CA CYS A 176 12.25 5.69 -1.67
C CYS A 176 13.54 4.87 -1.59
N ARG A 177 14.42 5.16 -0.62
CA ARG A 177 15.69 4.44 -0.42
C ARG A 177 15.49 2.97 -0.09
N LEU A 178 14.45 2.63 0.67
CA LEU A 178 14.08 1.24 0.91
C LEU A 178 13.79 0.53 -0.42
N THR A 179 12.94 1.14 -1.26
CA THR A 179 12.58 0.59 -2.58
C THR A 179 13.79 0.48 -3.50
N GLU A 180 14.64 1.51 -3.55
CA GLU A 180 15.92 1.51 -4.27
C GLU A 180 16.82 0.33 -3.88
N GLN A 181 16.79 -0.08 -2.61
CA GLN A 181 17.52 -1.23 -2.12
C GLN A 181 16.82 -2.54 -2.50
N VAL A 182 15.58 -2.75 -2.03
CA VAL A 182 14.95 -4.08 -2.06
C VAL A 182 14.39 -4.47 -3.42
N VAL A 183 13.99 -3.50 -4.26
CA VAL A 183 13.49 -3.76 -5.61
C VAL A 183 14.61 -3.69 -6.64
N PHE A 184 15.50 -2.71 -6.51
CA PHE A 184 16.44 -2.36 -7.58
C PHE A 184 17.91 -2.73 -7.30
N SER A 185 18.24 -3.31 -6.14
CA SER A 185 19.64 -3.61 -5.79
C SER A 185 19.84 -5.01 -5.23
N ASP A 186 19.17 -5.35 -4.13
CA ASP A 186 19.46 -6.55 -3.33
C ASP A 186 19.27 -7.87 -4.10
N PRO A 187 18.24 -8.05 -4.96
CA PRO A 187 18.11 -9.27 -5.77
C PRO A 187 19.28 -9.54 -6.72
N TYR A 188 20.07 -8.50 -7.05
CA TYR A 188 21.12 -8.55 -8.09
C TYR A 188 22.55 -8.57 -7.51
N LYS A 189 22.68 -8.74 -6.19
CA LYS A 189 23.97 -8.89 -5.47
C LYS A 189 23.81 -9.88 -4.32
N VAL A 190 24.91 -10.25 -3.67
CA VAL A 190 24.84 -10.96 -2.38
C VAL A 190 24.31 -9.98 -1.33
N SER A 191 23.21 -10.34 -0.67
CA SER A 191 22.59 -9.57 0.41
C SER A 191 22.15 -10.52 1.51
N GLU A 192 22.41 -10.14 2.76
CA GLU A 192 21.99 -10.90 3.95
C GLU A 192 20.47 -10.90 4.15
N TYR A 193 19.77 -9.96 3.51
CA TYR A 193 18.30 -9.85 3.58
C TYR A 193 17.58 -10.67 2.50
N SER A 194 18.31 -11.17 1.49
CA SER A 194 17.70 -11.96 0.44
C SER A 194 17.33 -13.37 0.93
N HIS A 195 16.13 -13.81 0.57
CA HIS A 195 15.62 -15.13 0.94
C HIS A 195 14.87 -15.75 -0.24
N TRP A 196 14.95 -17.07 -0.36
CA TRP A 196 14.26 -17.86 -1.37
C TRP A 196 14.07 -19.29 -0.85
N THR A 197 13.26 -20.10 -1.54
CA THR A 197 13.04 -21.51 -1.20
C THR A 197 14.29 -22.35 -1.50
N SER A 198 15.17 -22.43 -0.52
CA SER A 198 16.43 -23.20 -0.60
C SER A 198 16.21 -24.69 -0.24
N PRO A 199 16.92 -25.63 -0.89
CA PRO A 199 17.97 -25.45 -1.91
C PRO A 199 17.43 -25.30 -3.34
N TYR A 200 16.12 -25.38 -3.53
CA TYR A 200 15.51 -25.53 -4.86
C TYR A 200 15.80 -24.37 -5.82
N LEU A 201 15.91 -23.14 -5.31
CA LEU A 201 16.13 -21.92 -6.11
C LEU A 201 17.54 -21.33 -5.97
N ASP A 202 18.50 -22.06 -5.38
CA ASP A 202 19.85 -21.53 -5.13
C ASP A 202 20.55 -21.12 -6.44
N ARG A 203 20.41 -21.96 -7.48
CA ARG A 203 20.99 -21.70 -8.81
C ARG A 203 20.28 -20.58 -9.55
N ASP A 204 18.96 -20.47 -9.41
CA ASP A 204 18.17 -19.39 -9.99
C ASP A 204 18.60 -18.04 -9.39
N ALA A 205 18.74 -17.98 -8.06
CA ALA A 205 19.22 -16.79 -7.37
C ALA A 205 20.66 -16.43 -7.78
N GLU A 206 21.55 -17.42 -7.99
CA GLU A 206 22.89 -17.19 -8.54
C GLU A 206 22.84 -16.64 -9.98
N THR A 207 22.01 -17.24 -10.84
CA THR A 207 21.84 -16.83 -12.23
C THR A 207 21.39 -15.36 -12.33
N ILE A 208 20.42 -14.94 -11.50
CA ILE A 208 19.97 -13.53 -11.45
C ILE A 208 21.11 -12.58 -11.06
N ARG A 209 21.94 -12.97 -10.08
CA ARG A 209 23.07 -12.16 -9.62
C ARG A 209 24.23 -12.14 -10.62
N GLU A 210 24.30 -13.07 -11.56
CA GLU A 210 25.37 -13.14 -12.56
C GLU A 210 24.95 -12.60 -13.94
N ASP A 211 23.65 -12.42 -14.19
CA ASP A 211 23.13 -11.89 -15.44
C ASP A 211 23.46 -10.39 -15.60
N TYR A 212 24.38 -10.09 -16.51
CA TYR A 212 24.83 -8.73 -16.80
C TYR A 212 23.81 -7.92 -17.60
N LEU A 213 23.02 -8.55 -18.48
CA LEU A 213 22.01 -7.85 -19.26
C LEU A 213 20.87 -7.42 -18.35
N LEU A 214 20.41 -8.32 -17.48
CA LEU A 214 19.39 -8.01 -16.48
C LEU A 214 19.82 -6.85 -15.57
N LYS A 215 21.09 -6.82 -15.14
CA LYS A 215 21.64 -5.72 -14.33
C LYS A 215 21.65 -4.38 -15.04
N ILE A 216 21.91 -4.35 -16.35
CA ILE A 216 21.86 -3.12 -17.15
C ILE A 216 20.43 -2.58 -17.18
N GLU A 217 19.46 -3.44 -17.52
CA GLU A 217 18.05 -3.05 -17.58
C GLU A 217 17.54 -2.54 -16.22
N VAL A 218 17.86 -3.24 -15.14
CA VAL A 218 17.47 -2.85 -13.79
C VAL A 218 18.15 -1.54 -13.37
N ALA A 219 19.39 -1.30 -13.76
CA ALA A 219 20.07 -0.04 -13.49
C ALA A 219 19.38 1.14 -14.21
N GLU A 220 18.95 0.97 -15.47
CA GLU A 220 18.16 1.99 -16.16
C GLU A 220 16.82 2.27 -15.48
N LEU A 221 16.14 1.22 -15.02
CA LEU A 221 14.88 1.36 -14.28
C LEU A 221 15.09 2.03 -12.92
N LYS A 222 16.20 1.72 -12.23
CA LYS A 222 16.58 2.37 -10.98
C LYS A 222 16.85 3.86 -11.19
N SER A 223 17.61 4.23 -12.22
CA SER A 223 17.80 5.63 -12.60
C SER A 223 16.47 6.33 -12.88
N LYS A 224 15.58 5.72 -13.67
CA LYS A 224 14.24 6.28 -13.92
C LYS A 224 13.44 6.46 -12.61
N PHE A 225 13.52 5.51 -11.67
CA PHE A 225 12.87 5.61 -10.36
C PHE A 225 13.41 6.78 -9.53
N CYS A 226 14.73 6.93 -9.44
CA CYS A 226 15.38 7.97 -8.64
C CYS A 226 15.28 9.38 -9.27
N GLU A 227 15.21 9.48 -10.60
CA GLU A 227 15.40 10.75 -11.32
C GLU A 227 14.11 11.30 -11.94
N ARG A 228 13.17 10.44 -12.35
CA ARG A 228 12.03 10.85 -13.18
C ARG A 228 10.79 11.15 -12.35
N ALA A 229 10.61 12.42 -12.00
CA ALA A 229 9.39 12.95 -11.38
C ALA A 229 8.22 13.06 -12.39
N GLN A 230 7.57 11.95 -12.72
CA GLN A 230 6.54 11.90 -13.77
C GLN A 230 5.11 12.17 -13.27
N ALA A 231 4.71 11.55 -12.17
CA ALA A 231 3.39 11.68 -11.54
C ALA A 231 3.50 11.33 -10.05
N LEU A 232 2.49 11.67 -9.25
CA LEU A 232 2.38 11.19 -7.87
C LEU A 232 1.94 9.72 -7.88
N ILE A 233 2.91 8.82 -7.86
CA ILE A 233 2.67 7.38 -7.80
C ILE A 233 2.29 6.96 -6.37
N HIS A 234 1.56 5.86 -6.24
CA HIS A 234 1.31 5.18 -4.97
C HIS A 234 2.61 4.62 -4.37
N GLY A 235 3.50 4.09 -5.21
CA GLY A 235 4.84 3.66 -4.81
C GLY A 235 4.90 2.26 -4.17
N ASP A 236 3.77 1.58 -4.01
CA ASP A 236 3.70 0.17 -3.54
C ASP A 236 2.37 -0.49 -3.96
N LEU A 237 1.99 -0.32 -5.23
CA LEU A 237 0.68 -0.73 -5.74
C LEU A 237 0.61 -2.24 -6.07
N HIS A 238 0.95 -3.09 -5.12
CA HIS A 238 0.80 -4.54 -5.25
C HIS A 238 -0.62 -5.02 -4.84
N THR A 239 -0.95 -6.31 -5.06
CA THR A 239 -2.29 -6.86 -4.75
C THR A 239 -2.61 -6.92 -3.25
N SER A 240 -1.65 -6.63 -2.35
CA SER A 240 -1.93 -6.43 -0.93
C SER A 240 -2.35 -5.00 -0.58
N SER A 241 -2.16 -4.03 -1.48
CA SER A 241 -2.54 -2.62 -1.32
C SER A 241 -3.93 -2.34 -1.90
N VAL A 242 -4.70 -3.40 -2.17
CA VAL A 242 -6.05 -3.32 -2.74
C VAL A 242 -6.98 -4.19 -1.90
N MET A 243 -8.08 -3.63 -1.43
CA MET A 243 -9.18 -4.36 -0.78
C MET A 243 -10.37 -4.45 -1.72
N VAL A 244 -11.06 -5.59 -1.71
CA VAL A 244 -12.08 -5.94 -2.71
C VAL A 244 -13.29 -6.64 -2.10
N THR A 245 -14.43 -6.40 -2.73
CA THR A 245 -15.65 -7.22 -2.74
C THR A 245 -16.00 -7.50 -4.21
N PRO A 246 -17.05 -8.28 -4.55
CA PRO A 246 -17.46 -8.45 -5.94
C PRO A 246 -17.76 -7.15 -6.69
N ASP A 247 -18.17 -6.10 -5.97
CA ASP A 247 -18.67 -4.82 -6.48
C ASP A 247 -17.88 -3.58 -6.03
N SER A 248 -16.86 -3.72 -5.17
CA SER A 248 -16.03 -2.62 -4.66
C SER A 248 -14.55 -2.94 -4.79
N THR A 249 -13.76 -1.93 -5.11
CA THR A 249 -12.29 -2.00 -5.16
C THR A 249 -11.74 -0.73 -4.54
N GLN A 250 -10.86 -0.89 -3.55
CA GLN A 250 -10.34 0.19 -2.73
C GLN A 250 -8.81 0.07 -2.63
N VAL A 251 -8.09 1.09 -3.09
CA VAL A 251 -6.65 1.19 -2.98
C VAL A 251 -6.29 1.83 -1.65
N ILE A 252 -5.37 1.20 -0.92
CA ILE A 252 -4.96 1.57 0.44
C ILE A 252 -3.44 1.61 0.52
N ASP A 253 -2.91 2.23 1.57
CA ASP A 253 -1.47 2.21 1.90
C ASP A 253 -0.51 2.93 0.92
N PRO A 254 -0.79 4.16 0.44
CA PRO A 254 0.14 4.91 -0.39
C PRO A 254 1.27 5.57 0.44
N GLU A 255 1.84 4.88 1.43
CA GLU A 255 2.90 5.44 2.30
C GLU A 255 4.24 5.62 1.57
N PHE A 256 4.46 4.88 0.48
CA PHE A 256 5.60 5.01 -0.43
C PHE A 256 5.41 6.09 -1.49
N ALA A 257 4.31 6.83 -1.45
CA ALA A 257 4.00 7.78 -2.51
C ALA A 257 5.07 8.85 -2.66
N PHE A 258 5.46 9.11 -3.91
CA PHE A 258 6.35 10.21 -4.29
C PHE A 258 6.15 10.56 -5.76
N TYR A 259 6.82 11.61 -6.24
CA TYR A 259 6.84 11.91 -7.67
C TYR A 259 7.84 11.00 -8.39
N GLY A 260 7.35 9.92 -8.97
CA GLY A 260 8.13 8.88 -9.63
C GLY A 260 7.59 8.52 -11.03
N PRO A 261 8.17 7.50 -11.69
CA PRO A 261 7.73 7.06 -13.01
C PRO A 261 6.41 6.28 -12.93
N MET A 262 5.43 6.67 -13.75
CA MET A 262 4.08 6.07 -13.78
C MET A 262 4.08 4.55 -13.95
N GLY A 263 5.03 4.04 -14.74
CA GLY A 263 5.16 2.61 -15.02
C GLY A 263 5.49 1.78 -13.77
N PHE A 264 5.93 2.39 -12.67
CA PHE A 264 6.21 1.68 -11.42
C PHE A 264 4.93 1.14 -10.79
N ASP A 265 3.89 1.95 -10.64
CA ASP A 265 2.59 1.52 -10.09
C ASP A 265 1.93 0.47 -10.98
N ILE A 266 1.88 0.75 -12.29
CA ILE A 266 1.28 -0.16 -13.28
C ILE A 266 2.01 -1.51 -13.27
N GLY A 267 3.34 -1.48 -13.25
CA GLY A 267 4.20 -2.66 -13.18
C GLY A 267 4.05 -3.42 -11.87
N ALA A 268 3.96 -2.73 -10.73
CA ALA A 268 3.75 -3.36 -9.42
C ALA A 268 2.41 -4.12 -9.38
N PHE A 269 1.34 -3.52 -9.90
CA PHE A 269 0.03 -4.16 -9.92
C PHE A 269 -0.03 -5.35 -10.87
N ILE A 270 0.31 -5.14 -12.15
CA ILE A 270 0.30 -6.19 -13.18
C ILE A 270 1.29 -7.31 -12.82
N GLY A 271 2.49 -6.97 -12.35
CA GLY A 271 3.48 -7.93 -11.90
C GLY A 271 2.95 -8.83 -10.80
N ASN A 272 2.20 -8.30 -9.83
CA ASN A 272 1.59 -9.11 -8.79
C ASN A 272 0.41 -9.96 -9.28
N LEU A 273 -0.32 -9.54 -10.32
CA LEU A 273 -1.30 -10.41 -11.00
C LEU A 273 -0.60 -11.57 -11.72
N ILE A 274 0.56 -11.32 -12.35
CA ILE A 274 1.39 -12.37 -12.97
C ILE A 274 1.93 -13.34 -11.91
N LEU A 275 2.39 -12.84 -10.76
CA LEU A 275 2.77 -13.71 -9.63
C LEU A 275 1.59 -14.57 -9.15
N ALA A 276 0.40 -13.98 -9.04
CA ALA A 276 -0.80 -14.71 -8.66
C ALA A 276 -1.16 -15.80 -9.69
N PHE A 277 -0.98 -15.54 -10.99
CA PHE A 277 -1.14 -16.52 -12.06
C PHE A 277 -0.17 -17.70 -11.88
N PHE A 278 1.13 -17.45 -11.73
CA PHE A 278 2.13 -18.51 -11.53
C PHE A 278 1.95 -19.30 -10.22
N ALA A 279 1.31 -18.70 -9.20
CA ALA A 279 1.02 -19.37 -7.94
C ALA A 279 -0.19 -20.32 -8.00
N GLN A 280 -1.07 -20.22 -9.01
CA GLN A 280 -2.34 -20.95 -9.01
C GLN A 280 -2.17 -22.48 -8.96
N ASP A 281 -1.21 -23.03 -9.70
CA ASP A 281 -0.96 -24.48 -9.75
C ASP A 281 -0.54 -25.03 -8.37
N GLY A 282 0.18 -24.23 -7.57
CA GLY A 282 0.57 -24.58 -6.20
C GLY A 282 -0.59 -24.59 -5.21
N HIS A 283 -1.74 -24.02 -5.58
CA HIS A 283 -2.96 -23.98 -4.76
C HIS A 283 -4.07 -24.89 -5.30
N ALA A 284 -3.86 -25.61 -6.40
CA ALA A 284 -4.83 -26.55 -6.94
C ALA A 284 -5.06 -27.73 -5.97
N GLY A 285 -6.31 -28.02 -5.64
CA GLY A 285 -6.69 -29.20 -4.84
C GLY A 285 -6.65 -30.52 -5.65
N GLN A 286 -6.97 -31.65 -5.01
CA GLN A 286 -6.99 -32.97 -5.67
C GLN A 286 -8.05 -33.09 -6.80
N GLY A 287 -9.11 -32.28 -6.75
CA GLY A 287 -10.07 -32.11 -7.85
C GLY A 287 -9.91 -30.72 -8.43
N ASN A 288 -9.18 -30.60 -9.54
CA ASN A 288 -8.79 -29.32 -10.18
C ASN A 288 -9.99 -28.38 -10.46
N ASP A 289 -10.33 -27.58 -9.46
CA ASP A 289 -11.46 -26.63 -9.32
C ASP A 289 -11.18 -25.27 -9.97
N ARG A 290 -9.97 -25.08 -10.51
CA ARG A 290 -9.49 -23.84 -11.13
C ARG A 290 -9.48 -23.89 -12.67
N LYS A 291 -10.17 -24.86 -13.29
CA LYS A 291 -10.21 -25.05 -14.77
C LYS A 291 -11.23 -24.17 -15.51
N GLU A 292 -12.26 -23.65 -14.85
CA GLU A 292 -13.27 -22.82 -15.55
C GLU A 292 -12.64 -21.52 -16.08
N SER A 293 -11.71 -20.92 -15.34
CA SER A 293 -10.99 -19.70 -15.75
C SER A 293 -10.08 -19.86 -16.97
N THR A 294 -9.73 -21.11 -17.35
CA THR A 294 -8.89 -21.40 -18.53
C THR A 294 -9.69 -21.78 -19.77
N ARG A 295 -11.00 -22.05 -19.66
CA ARG A 295 -11.79 -22.65 -20.75
C ARG A 295 -12.49 -21.67 -21.68
N GLU A 296 -12.68 -20.40 -21.29
CA GLU A 296 -13.48 -19.46 -22.11
C GLU A 296 -12.70 -18.70 -23.20
N ARG A 297 -11.39 -18.94 -23.39
CA ARG A 297 -10.63 -18.36 -24.53
C ARG A 297 -10.51 -19.30 -25.72
N LYS A 298 -11.63 -19.91 -26.12
CA LYS A 298 -11.76 -20.65 -27.38
C LYS A 298 -13.07 -20.28 -28.09
N GLU A 299 -13.24 -19.01 -28.42
CA GLU A 299 -14.03 -18.57 -29.58
C GLU A 299 -13.35 -17.36 -30.22
#